data_AF-A0A0H3U9H9-F1
#
_entry.id   AF-A0A0H3U9H9-F1
#
_cell.length_a   1.000
_cell.length_b   1.000
_cell.length_c   1.000
_cell.angle_alpha   90.00
_cell.angle_beta   90.00
_cell.angle_gamma   90.00
#
_symmetry.space_group_name_H-M   'P 1'
#
loop_
_entity.id
_entity.type
_entity.pdbx_description
1 polymer ?
#
loop_
_entity_poly.entity_id
_entity_poly.type
_entity_poly.pdbx_seq_one_letter_code
_entity_poly.pdbx_strand_id
1 'polypeptide(L)'
;MLVFNENAPDLTVFGEGQLKVKAGLAVVLSDPLKKNTVQMGLLLELGAGIDYINASGLNPEQEKEFFVAWENHSTPIDLGLSYTYANYTSKDTVRYEDVRAHNGDSLGISRYAVPMQAITASAGYSIFKTIDTLQVALGYDWANFNLYEDSFEWTYQKRLSALVALGLYGDSEGEDGTGISGQGDGLFLYYQYSNSDLYRPGTFAESFTVNASGAITPKYRNFNIHELGLNLYGSIQSPWTGARLAAGGKIAGIISWDTDAKQDTLDSYYYHAVFLEGYPYLRSSEDYTLAGTKTAIAEVHYLFPIYDDWRKSAWIFGTRSLYFDLFAQMGAAWNSKWIDTEKFTDHRFWDRSVGFSLRMSNKLFYSVPLDISVTLARGLSRIGENKDLSGGRKLNPIDLPWIPESVAPTRINFTIGMGFVNSWQ
;
A
#
# COMPACT_ATOMS: atom_id res chain seq x y z
N MET A 1 8.68 -7.08 -11.55
CA MET A 1 8.58 -6.06 -10.49
C MET A 1 8.77 -6.78 -9.16
N LEU A 2 9.99 -6.76 -8.60
CA LEU A 2 10.20 -7.16 -7.21
C LEU A 2 9.83 -5.94 -6.36
N VAL A 3 8.59 -5.92 -5.89
CA VAL A 3 8.14 -4.95 -4.91
C VAL A 3 8.48 -5.54 -3.55
N PHE A 4 9.24 -4.81 -2.74
CA PHE A 4 9.19 -5.03 -1.30
C PHE A 4 7.79 -4.61 -0.86
N ASN A 5 6.87 -5.57 -0.84
CA ASN A 5 5.56 -5.33 -0.28
C ASN A 5 5.71 -5.46 1.23
N GLU A 6 6.00 -4.34 1.89
CA GLU A 6 5.82 -4.24 3.34
C GLU A 6 4.31 -4.25 3.61
N ASN A 7 3.73 -5.45 3.59
CA ASN A 7 2.33 -5.63 3.93
C ASN A 7 2.12 -5.32 5.41
N ALA A 8 1.11 -4.51 5.73
CA ALA A 8 0.35 -4.74 6.94
C ALA A 8 -0.75 -5.78 6.59
N PRO A 9 -0.72 -6.94 7.24
CA PRO A 9 -1.77 -7.14 8.23
C PRO A 9 -1.18 -7.75 9.50
N ASP A 10 -1.19 -6.97 10.59
CA ASP A 10 -0.90 -7.50 11.92
C ASP A 10 -2.02 -7.10 12.89
N LEU A 11 -3.08 -7.90 12.89
CA LEU A 11 -4.01 -7.90 14.00
C LEU A 11 -3.28 -8.59 15.16
N THR A 12 -2.92 -7.82 16.18
CA THR A 12 -2.37 -8.24 17.48
C THR A 12 -0.96 -8.89 17.53
N VAL A 13 0.14 -8.11 17.42
CA VAL A 13 1.43 -8.49 18.04
C VAL A 13 2.24 -7.31 18.57
N PHE A 14 2.65 -7.37 19.85
CA PHE A 14 3.84 -6.65 20.35
C PHE A 14 5.11 -7.45 19.99
N GLY A 15 5.97 -6.95 19.10
CA GLY A 15 7.25 -7.60 18.76
C GLY A 15 8.09 -6.87 17.70
N GLU A 16 9.38 -7.22 17.62
CA GLU A 16 10.26 -6.84 16.49
C GLU A 16 9.76 -7.58 15.23
N GLY A 17 9.41 -6.84 14.18
CA GLY A 17 8.87 -7.43 12.95
C GLY A 17 9.74 -8.56 12.41
N GLN A 18 9.11 -9.63 11.92
CA GLN A 18 9.82 -10.79 11.40
C GLN A 18 10.18 -10.60 9.93
N LEU A 19 11.48 -10.61 9.60
CA LEU A 19 11.93 -10.66 8.22
C LEU A 19 11.55 -12.00 7.60
N LYS A 20 10.72 -11.97 6.54
CA LYS A 20 10.41 -13.13 5.70
C LYS A 20 11.00 -12.92 4.31
N VAL A 21 11.77 -13.90 3.84
CA VAL A 21 12.38 -13.85 2.51
C VAL A 21 11.52 -14.65 1.55
N LYS A 22 11.10 -14.06 0.43
CA LYS A 22 10.34 -14.74 -0.63
C LYS A 22 11.15 -14.79 -1.91
N ALA A 23 11.03 -15.89 -2.66
CA ALA A 23 11.59 -15.99 -4.00
C ALA A 23 10.55 -16.56 -4.96
N GLY A 24 10.69 -16.24 -6.23
CA GLY A 24 9.66 -16.56 -7.18
C GLY A 24 9.97 -16.23 -8.63
N LEU A 25 8.99 -16.47 -9.48
CA LEU A 25 9.07 -16.31 -10.93
C LEU A 25 7.99 -15.36 -11.39
N ALA A 26 8.33 -14.47 -12.32
CA ALA A 26 7.38 -13.65 -13.05
C ALA A 26 7.56 -13.91 -14.55
N VAL A 27 6.46 -14.13 -15.25
CA VAL A 27 6.43 -14.45 -16.68
C VAL A 27 5.49 -13.48 -17.36
N VAL A 28 5.93 -12.92 -18.49
CA VAL A 28 5.12 -12.08 -19.37
C VAL A 28 5.09 -12.76 -20.73
N LEU A 29 3.90 -13.13 -21.18
CA LEU A 29 3.63 -13.68 -22.50
C LEU A 29 2.88 -12.64 -23.30
N SER A 30 3.47 -12.15 -24.39
CA SER A 30 2.81 -11.22 -25.30
C SER A 30 2.80 -11.76 -26.72
N ASP A 31 1.74 -11.48 -27.47
CA ASP A 31 1.76 -11.70 -28.92
C ASP A 31 2.77 -10.75 -29.60
N PRO A 32 3.20 -11.01 -30.86
CA PRO A 32 4.22 -10.19 -31.53
C PRO A 32 3.84 -8.72 -31.69
N LEU A 33 2.53 -8.42 -31.70
CA LEU A 33 2.00 -7.06 -31.81
C LEU A 33 1.70 -6.42 -30.45
N LYS A 34 1.99 -7.12 -29.33
CA LYS A 34 1.68 -6.73 -27.95
C LYS A 34 0.22 -6.31 -27.73
N LYS A 35 -0.69 -6.84 -28.53
CA LYS A 35 -2.14 -6.64 -28.39
C LYS A 35 -2.73 -7.55 -27.32
N ASN A 36 -2.08 -8.66 -26.99
CA ASN A 36 -2.51 -9.57 -25.95
C ASN A 36 -1.33 -9.85 -25.05
N THR A 37 -1.46 -9.49 -23.78
CA THR A 37 -0.43 -9.70 -22.78
C THR A 37 -1.01 -10.50 -21.63
N VAL A 38 -0.33 -11.58 -21.25
CA VAL A 38 -0.61 -12.34 -20.05
C VAL A 38 0.60 -12.23 -19.13
N GLN A 39 0.37 -11.71 -17.94
CA GLN A 39 1.37 -11.58 -16.89
C GLN A 39 1.03 -12.58 -15.78
N MET A 40 2.00 -13.33 -15.33
CA MET A 40 1.85 -14.27 -14.22
C MET A 40 3.01 -14.10 -13.26
N GLY A 41 2.75 -14.21 -11.97
CA GLY A 41 3.80 -14.25 -10.97
C GLY A 41 3.46 -15.15 -9.81
N LEU A 42 4.49 -15.76 -9.25
CA LEU A 42 4.43 -16.61 -8.08
C LEU A 42 5.60 -16.24 -7.17
N LEU A 43 5.34 -15.97 -5.89
CA LEU A 43 6.33 -15.81 -4.83
C LEU A 43 6.05 -16.82 -3.72
N LEU A 44 7.09 -17.48 -3.21
CA LEU A 44 7.04 -18.47 -2.14
C LEU A 44 8.02 -18.10 -1.03
N GLU A 45 7.60 -18.27 0.23
CA GLU A 45 8.43 -18.06 1.41
C GLU A 45 9.59 -19.05 1.51
N LEU A 46 10.83 -18.55 1.57
CA LEU A 46 12.01 -19.38 1.74
C LEU A 46 12.26 -19.71 3.22
N GLY A 47 12.72 -20.94 3.47
CA GLY A 47 13.13 -21.39 4.81
C GLY A 47 12.02 -22.01 5.66
N ALA A 48 10.77 -21.97 5.21
CA ALA A 48 9.62 -22.59 5.88
C ALA A 48 9.32 -24.03 5.43
N GLY A 49 10.17 -24.63 4.57
CA GLY A 49 9.99 -25.98 4.01
C GLY A 49 9.60 -25.98 2.52
N ILE A 50 9.11 -27.13 2.02
CA ILE A 50 8.68 -27.31 0.62
C ILE A 50 7.19 -27.68 0.47
N ASP A 51 6.49 -27.85 1.59
CA ASP A 51 5.11 -28.35 1.62
C ASP A 51 4.07 -27.22 1.40
N TYR A 52 4.17 -26.49 0.28
CA TYR A 52 3.25 -25.38 -0.04
C TYR A 52 1.83 -25.85 -0.40
N ILE A 53 1.69 -27.13 -0.72
CA ILE A 53 0.45 -27.84 -1.03
C ILE A 53 0.41 -29.11 -0.17
N ASN A 54 -0.66 -29.28 0.60
CA ASN A 54 -0.93 -30.45 1.43
C ASN A 54 -2.23 -31.15 0.99
N ALA A 55 -2.63 -32.23 1.68
CA ALA A 55 -3.82 -33.01 1.34
C ALA A 55 -5.15 -32.20 1.38
N SER A 56 -5.16 -31.06 2.07
CA SER A 56 -6.30 -30.16 2.20
C SER A 56 -6.21 -28.94 1.27
N GLY A 57 -5.19 -28.88 0.40
CA GLY A 57 -4.99 -27.79 -0.57
C GLY A 57 -3.74 -26.95 -0.27
N LEU A 58 -3.88 -25.63 -0.36
CA LEU A 58 -2.77 -24.70 -0.14
C LEU A 58 -2.41 -24.65 1.36
N ASN A 59 -1.17 -24.99 1.73
CA ASN A 59 -0.71 -24.96 3.13
C ASN A 59 -0.80 -23.53 3.73
N PRO A 60 -1.64 -23.30 4.76
CA PRO A 60 -1.82 -21.97 5.34
C PRO A 60 -0.61 -21.48 6.15
N GLU A 61 0.27 -22.39 6.59
CA GLU A 61 1.44 -22.07 7.43
C GLU A 61 2.55 -21.33 6.68
N GLN A 62 2.53 -21.38 5.35
CA GLN A 62 3.55 -20.79 4.49
C GLN A 62 2.97 -19.63 3.69
N GLU A 63 3.70 -18.52 3.67
CA GLU A 63 3.31 -17.39 2.84
C GLU A 63 3.58 -17.64 1.37
N LYS A 64 2.62 -17.25 0.56
CA LYS A 64 2.70 -17.33 -0.89
C LYS A 64 1.84 -16.27 -1.53
N GLU A 65 2.29 -15.80 -2.67
CA GLU A 65 1.61 -14.79 -3.46
C GLU A 65 1.57 -15.28 -4.90
N PHE A 66 0.40 -15.20 -5.51
CA PHE A 66 0.18 -15.55 -6.89
C PHE A 66 -0.63 -14.44 -7.55
N PHE A 67 -0.25 -14.07 -8.76
CA PHE A 67 -1.08 -13.22 -9.59
C PHE A 67 -1.08 -13.72 -11.03
N VAL A 68 -2.21 -13.52 -11.69
CA VAL A 68 -2.33 -13.63 -13.14
C VAL A 68 -3.15 -12.46 -13.63
N ALA A 69 -2.68 -11.80 -14.68
CA ALA A 69 -3.37 -10.70 -15.34
C ALA A 69 -3.34 -10.93 -16.85
N TRP A 70 -4.46 -10.66 -17.49
CA TRP A 70 -4.61 -10.67 -18.94
C TRP A 70 -5.05 -9.27 -19.38
N GLU A 71 -4.40 -8.75 -20.40
CA GLU A 71 -4.69 -7.47 -21.03
C GLU A 71 -4.87 -7.67 -22.54
N ASN A 72 -5.89 -7.05 -23.11
CA ASN A 72 -6.19 -7.06 -24.53
C ASN A 72 -6.35 -5.62 -25.05
N HIS A 73 -5.48 -5.25 -25.99
CA HIS A 73 -5.46 -4.00 -26.75
C HIS A 73 -5.82 -4.23 -28.22
N SER A 74 -6.52 -5.34 -28.53
CA SER A 74 -6.87 -5.67 -29.92
C SER A 74 -8.01 -4.80 -30.46
N THR A 75 -8.77 -4.16 -29.58
CA THR A 75 -9.91 -3.32 -29.92
C THR A 75 -9.66 -1.87 -29.49
N PRO A 76 -10.48 -0.90 -29.92
CA PRO A 76 -10.39 0.46 -29.38
C PRO A 76 -10.60 0.55 -27.87
N ILE A 77 -11.21 -0.47 -27.27
CA ILE A 77 -11.37 -0.62 -25.83
C ILE A 77 -10.33 -1.62 -25.34
N ASP A 78 -9.54 -1.22 -24.36
CA ASP A 78 -8.60 -2.09 -23.68
C ASP A 78 -9.34 -2.90 -22.63
N LEU A 79 -9.20 -4.23 -22.65
CA LEU A 79 -9.84 -5.12 -21.70
C LEU A 79 -8.80 -5.73 -20.77
N GLY A 80 -9.15 -5.84 -19.50
CA GLY A 80 -8.30 -6.43 -18.47
C GLY A 80 -9.07 -7.45 -17.64
N LEU A 81 -8.41 -8.54 -17.26
CA LEU A 81 -8.87 -9.46 -16.24
C LEU A 81 -7.69 -9.87 -15.38
N SER A 82 -7.80 -9.74 -14.06
CA SER A 82 -6.78 -10.18 -13.13
C SER A 82 -7.35 -11.02 -12.00
N TYR A 83 -6.51 -11.91 -11.49
CA TYR A 83 -6.71 -12.64 -10.26
C TYR A 83 -5.45 -12.53 -9.41
N THR A 84 -5.63 -12.25 -8.13
CA THR A 84 -4.55 -12.24 -7.14
C THR A 84 -4.92 -13.13 -5.96
N TYR A 85 -3.91 -13.77 -5.41
CA TYR A 85 -3.95 -14.52 -4.17
C TYR A 85 -2.72 -14.13 -3.35
N ALA A 86 -2.92 -13.84 -2.07
CA ALA A 86 -1.83 -13.68 -1.11
C ALA A 86 -2.22 -14.35 0.20
N ASN A 87 -1.28 -14.96 0.88
CA ASN A 87 -1.49 -15.49 2.23
C ASN A 87 -0.43 -14.91 3.17
N TYR A 88 -0.89 -14.33 4.26
CA TYR A 88 -0.05 -13.77 5.32
C TYR A 88 -0.21 -14.57 6.60
N THR A 89 0.90 -14.88 7.26
CA THR A 89 0.88 -15.63 8.53
C THR A 89 1.32 -14.76 9.69
N SER A 90 0.57 -14.82 10.78
CA SER A 90 0.92 -14.18 12.03
C SER A 90 0.46 -15.05 13.21
N LYS A 91 0.60 -14.55 14.42
CA LYS A 91 0.29 -15.24 15.66
C LYS A 91 -0.28 -14.24 16.66
N ASP A 92 -1.20 -14.65 17.49
CA ASP A 92 -1.75 -13.83 18.58
C ASP A 92 -1.53 -14.52 19.94
N THR A 93 -1.48 -13.74 21.00
CA THR A 93 -1.44 -14.23 22.37
C THR A 93 -2.85 -14.43 22.90
N VAL A 94 -3.26 -15.69 23.04
CA VAL A 94 -4.56 -16.05 23.61
C VAL A 94 -4.42 -16.24 25.11
N ARG A 95 -5.26 -15.57 25.89
CA ARG A 95 -5.38 -15.81 27.32
C ARG A 95 -6.37 -16.94 27.56
N TYR A 96 -5.90 -18.00 28.19
CA TYR A 96 -6.75 -19.10 28.66
C TYR A 96 -7.07 -18.86 30.13
N GLU A 97 -8.33 -18.52 30.40
CA GLU A 97 -8.87 -18.50 31.76
C GLU A 97 -9.15 -19.94 32.20
N ASP A 98 -8.20 -20.57 32.89
CA ASP A 98 -8.43 -21.87 33.51
C ASP A 98 -9.16 -21.71 34.85
N VAL A 99 -10.48 -21.86 34.81
CA VAL A 99 -11.37 -21.74 35.98
C VAL A 99 -11.10 -22.85 37.03
N ARG A 100 -10.31 -23.88 36.71
CA ARG A 100 -9.98 -25.01 37.62
C ARG A 100 -8.57 -24.91 38.20
N ALA A 101 -7.69 -24.10 37.63
CA ALA A 101 -6.37 -23.83 38.18
C ALA A 101 -6.46 -22.67 39.20
N HIS A 102 -6.02 -22.92 40.43
CA HIS A 102 -5.99 -21.91 41.50
C HIS A 102 -5.09 -20.72 41.07
N ASN A 103 -5.69 -19.63 40.55
CA ASN A 103 -5.04 -18.41 40.03
C ASN A 103 -4.12 -18.61 38.81
N GLY A 104 -4.39 -19.59 37.96
CA GLY A 104 -3.59 -19.86 36.76
C GLY A 104 -4.14 -19.21 35.50
N ASP A 105 -4.00 -17.89 35.35
CA ASP A 105 -4.08 -17.30 34.00
C ASP A 105 -2.91 -17.82 33.19
N SER A 106 -3.18 -18.56 32.12
CA SER A 106 -2.12 -18.99 31.19
C SER A 106 -2.25 -18.23 29.88
N LEU A 107 -1.10 -17.77 29.38
CA LEU A 107 -1.00 -17.17 28.05
C LEU A 107 -0.48 -18.26 27.12
N GLY A 108 -1.22 -18.56 26.07
CA GLY A 108 -0.73 -19.34 24.94
C GLY A 108 -0.64 -18.49 23.69
N ILE A 109 -0.04 -19.07 22.66
CA ILE A 109 0.13 -18.44 21.36
C ILE A 109 -0.73 -19.24 20.39
N SER A 110 -1.62 -18.57 19.67
CA SER A 110 -2.37 -19.16 18.57
C SER A 110 -1.82 -18.60 17.26
N ARG A 111 -1.61 -19.47 16.27
CA ARG A 111 -1.13 -19.04 14.96
C ARG A 111 -2.27 -19.00 13.95
N TYR A 112 -2.20 -18.03 13.05
CA TYR A 112 -3.24 -17.84 12.06
C TYR A 112 -2.69 -17.40 10.71
N ALA A 113 -3.51 -17.59 9.69
CA ALA A 113 -3.24 -17.18 8.33
C ALA A 113 -4.42 -16.35 7.78
N VAL A 114 -4.11 -15.36 6.96
CA VAL A 114 -5.10 -14.50 6.30
C VAL A 114 -4.93 -14.62 4.78
N PRO A 115 -5.54 -15.65 4.15
CA PRO A 115 -5.58 -15.73 2.70
C PRO A 115 -6.53 -14.68 2.14
N MET A 116 -6.01 -13.85 1.24
CA MET A 116 -6.68 -12.78 0.54
C MET A 116 -6.73 -13.11 -0.95
N GLN A 117 -7.87 -12.83 -1.58
CA GLN A 117 -8.11 -13.12 -2.98
C GLN A 117 -8.86 -11.97 -3.61
N ALA A 118 -8.54 -11.65 -4.87
CA ALA A 118 -9.28 -10.68 -5.64
C ALA A 118 -9.37 -11.09 -7.10
N ILE A 119 -10.53 -10.85 -7.70
CA ILE A 119 -10.74 -10.91 -9.15
C ILE A 119 -11.13 -9.51 -9.60
N THR A 120 -10.53 -9.00 -10.66
CA THR A 120 -10.88 -7.68 -11.21
C THR A 120 -10.98 -7.76 -12.72
N ALA A 121 -12.09 -7.27 -13.27
CA ALA A 121 -12.27 -7.07 -14.70
C ALA A 121 -12.31 -5.57 -14.99
N SER A 122 -11.63 -5.13 -16.04
CA SER A 122 -11.57 -3.72 -16.41
C SER A 122 -11.77 -3.49 -17.90
N ALA A 123 -12.30 -2.33 -18.26
CA ALA A 123 -12.37 -1.82 -19.61
C ALA A 123 -11.85 -0.38 -19.63
N GLY A 124 -10.94 -0.06 -20.54
CA GLY A 124 -10.32 1.26 -20.70
C GLY A 124 -10.52 1.80 -22.11
N TYR A 125 -10.59 3.12 -22.25
CA TYR A 125 -10.62 3.80 -23.54
C TYR A 125 -9.74 5.05 -23.51
N SER A 126 -8.87 5.20 -24.52
CA SER A 126 -8.07 6.41 -24.66
C SER A 126 -8.88 7.57 -25.24
N ILE A 127 -9.14 8.60 -24.42
CA ILE A 127 -10.05 9.69 -24.81
C ILE A 127 -9.40 10.66 -25.81
N PHE A 128 -8.22 11.19 -25.49
CA PHE A 128 -7.57 12.25 -26.28
C PHE A 128 -6.29 11.79 -26.96
N LYS A 129 -5.43 11.07 -26.23
CA LYS A 129 -4.18 10.49 -26.72
C LYS A 129 -3.97 9.12 -26.08
N THR A 130 -3.09 8.30 -26.65
CA THR A 130 -2.87 6.89 -26.29
C THR A 130 -2.61 6.65 -24.80
N ILE A 131 -2.01 7.61 -24.10
CA ILE A 131 -1.71 7.49 -22.66
C ILE A 131 -2.86 7.94 -21.76
N ASP A 132 -3.78 8.78 -22.23
CA ASP A 132 -4.95 9.18 -21.45
C ASP A 132 -5.92 8.00 -21.38
N THR A 133 -6.63 7.84 -20.27
CA THR A 133 -7.52 6.69 -20.07
C THR A 133 -8.80 7.07 -19.32
N LEU A 134 -9.94 6.62 -19.83
CA LEU A 134 -11.16 6.45 -19.06
C LEU A 134 -11.34 4.96 -18.81
N GLN A 135 -11.28 4.56 -17.55
CA GLN A 135 -11.36 3.17 -17.14
C GLN A 135 -12.61 2.93 -16.29
N VAL A 136 -13.23 1.78 -16.51
CA VAL A 136 -14.22 1.19 -15.62
C VAL A 136 -13.69 -0.15 -15.16
N ALA A 137 -13.78 -0.45 -13.87
CA ALA A 137 -13.40 -1.75 -13.34
C ALA A 137 -14.46 -2.29 -12.37
N LEU A 138 -14.63 -3.61 -12.36
CA LEU A 138 -15.44 -4.35 -11.41
C LEU A 138 -14.54 -5.33 -10.67
N GLY A 139 -14.54 -5.26 -9.35
CA GLY A 139 -13.74 -6.09 -8.47
C GLY A 139 -14.61 -6.95 -7.55
N TYR A 140 -14.15 -8.16 -7.28
CA TYR A 140 -14.64 -8.97 -6.16
C TYR A 140 -13.45 -9.47 -5.36
N ASP A 141 -13.34 -9.05 -4.11
CA ASP A 141 -12.27 -9.44 -3.20
C ASP A 141 -12.81 -10.03 -1.91
N TRP A 142 -12.07 -10.97 -1.32
CA TRP A 142 -12.40 -11.56 -0.04
C TRP A 142 -11.14 -11.96 0.71
N ALA A 143 -11.25 -11.97 2.04
CA ALA A 143 -10.20 -12.48 2.91
C ALA A 143 -10.80 -13.44 3.92
N ASN A 144 -10.18 -14.60 4.11
CA ASN A 144 -10.54 -15.51 5.19
C ASN A 144 -9.57 -15.33 6.35
N PHE A 145 -10.03 -15.60 7.57
CA PHE A 145 -9.20 -15.75 8.74
C PHE A 145 -9.15 -17.23 9.11
N ASN A 146 -7.95 -17.80 9.19
CA ASN A 146 -7.73 -19.23 9.34
C ASN A 146 -6.85 -19.50 10.57
N LEU A 147 -7.48 -19.98 11.66
CA LEU A 147 -6.81 -20.59 12.81
C LEU A 147 -6.46 -22.04 12.45
N TYR A 148 -5.40 -22.23 11.68
CA TYR A 148 -5.08 -23.53 11.08
C TYR A 148 -4.70 -24.59 12.12
N GLU A 149 -4.21 -24.20 13.30
CA GLU A 149 -3.93 -25.11 14.42
C GLU A 149 -5.22 -25.70 15.01
N ASP A 150 -6.32 -24.93 14.99
CA ASP A 150 -7.62 -25.30 15.54
C ASP A 150 -8.61 -25.81 14.48
N SER A 151 -8.18 -25.89 13.21
CA SER A 151 -9.04 -26.20 12.06
C SER A 151 -10.29 -25.33 11.98
N PHE A 152 -10.16 -24.06 12.37
CA PHE A 152 -11.26 -23.10 12.42
C PHE A 152 -11.00 -21.94 11.45
N GLU A 153 -11.82 -21.85 10.40
CA GLU A 153 -11.72 -20.83 9.37
C GLU A 153 -13.07 -20.14 9.17
N TRP A 154 -13.05 -18.84 8.96
CA TRP A 154 -14.22 -18.08 8.53
C TRP A 154 -13.83 -16.97 7.55
N THR A 155 -14.79 -16.52 6.74
CA THR A 155 -14.54 -15.34 5.90
C THR A 155 -14.57 -14.09 6.77
N TYR A 156 -13.50 -13.30 6.73
CA TYR A 156 -13.37 -12.05 7.46
C TYR A 156 -14.04 -10.91 6.70
N GLN A 157 -13.88 -10.86 5.37
CA GLN A 157 -14.51 -9.84 4.55
C GLN A 157 -14.82 -10.35 3.15
N LYS A 158 -15.86 -9.80 2.53
CA LYS A 158 -16.18 -9.95 1.10
C LYS A 158 -16.62 -8.60 0.57
N ARG A 159 -16.05 -8.17 -0.55
CA ARG A 159 -16.37 -6.88 -1.16
C ARG A 159 -16.56 -7.00 -2.66
N LEU A 160 -17.66 -6.44 -3.12
CA LEU A 160 -17.88 -6.12 -4.53
C LEU A 160 -17.58 -4.62 -4.71
N SER A 161 -16.73 -4.28 -5.67
CA SER A 161 -16.39 -2.90 -5.99
C SER A 161 -16.63 -2.57 -7.46
N ALA A 162 -17.00 -1.31 -7.71
CA ALA A 162 -17.12 -0.74 -9.04
C ALA A 162 -16.37 0.59 -9.07
N LEU A 163 -15.39 0.71 -9.97
CA LEU A 163 -14.52 1.85 -10.14
C LEU A 163 -14.79 2.52 -11.48
N VAL A 164 -14.83 3.85 -11.47
CA VAL A 164 -14.71 4.68 -12.68
C VAL A 164 -13.54 5.62 -12.45
N ALA A 165 -12.57 5.63 -13.37
CA ALA A 165 -11.37 6.43 -13.26
C ALA A 165 -11.05 7.16 -14.56
N LEU A 166 -10.57 8.39 -14.44
CA LEU A 166 -10.08 9.24 -15.51
C LEU A 166 -8.60 9.56 -15.23
N GLY A 167 -7.73 9.09 -16.09
CA GLY A 167 -6.31 9.44 -16.13
C GLY A 167 -6.02 10.35 -17.32
N LEU A 168 -5.44 11.52 -17.07
CA LEU A 168 -4.88 12.40 -18.08
C LEU A 168 -3.39 12.52 -17.80
N TYR A 169 -2.54 12.06 -18.71
CA TYR A 169 -1.11 11.95 -18.46
C TYR A 169 -0.35 12.77 -19.47
N GLY A 170 0.56 13.63 -19.05
CA GLY A 170 1.38 14.49 -19.89
C GLY A 170 2.64 13.80 -20.39
N ASP A 171 3.76 14.48 -20.29
CA ASP A 171 5.05 13.85 -20.58
C ASP A 171 5.33 12.78 -19.51
N SER A 172 5.93 11.68 -19.92
CA SER A 172 6.47 10.67 -19.01
C SER A 172 7.93 10.43 -19.38
N GLU A 173 8.72 9.94 -18.43
CA GLU A 173 9.98 9.31 -18.83
C GLU A 173 9.61 8.12 -19.72
N GLY A 174 10.08 8.11 -20.98
CA GLY A 174 9.72 7.05 -21.95
C GLY A 174 10.12 5.64 -21.47
N GLU A 175 9.89 4.61 -22.30
CA GLU A 175 10.08 3.19 -21.93
C GLU A 175 11.48 2.81 -21.36
N ASP A 176 12.50 3.65 -21.55
CA ASP A 176 13.87 3.50 -21.07
C ASP A 176 14.18 4.27 -19.75
N GLY A 177 13.19 5.03 -19.27
CA GLY A 177 13.24 5.88 -18.09
C GLY A 177 13.02 5.09 -16.82
N THR A 178 13.76 5.46 -15.79
CA THR A 178 13.73 4.77 -14.49
C THR A 178 12.84 5.48 -13.46
N GLY A 179 12.13 6.53 -13.87
CA GLY A 179 11.29 7.39 -13.04
C GLY A 179 12.08 8.33 -12.12
N ILE A 180 13.39 8.12 -11.95
CA ILE A 180 14.16 8.80 -10.92
C ILE A 180 14.38 10.30 -11.16
N SER A 181 14.18 10.80 -12.39
CA SER A 181 14.38 12.22 -12.70
C SER A 181 13.18 13.07 -12.31
N GLY A 182 12.06 12.45 -11.95
CA GLY A 182 10.84 13.13 -11.54
C GLY A 182 10.07 13.78 -12.67
N GLN A 183 10.36 13.39 -13.93
CA GLN A 183 9.69 13.93 -15.09
C GLN A 183 8.26 13.40 -15.17
N GLY A 184 7.37 14.35 -15.39
CA GLY A 184 6.03 14.12 -15.87
C GLY A 184 5.01 15.00 -15.20
N ASP A 185 3.81 14.93 -15.75
CA ASP A 185 2.62 15.62 -15.29
C ASP A 185 1.41 14.74 -15.52
N GLY A 186 0.41 14.86 -14.65
CA GLY A 186 -0.75 14.02 -14.74
C GLY A 186 -1.84 14.34 -13.73
N LEU A 187 -3.02 13.85 -14.06
CA LEU A 187 -4.22 13.89 -13.25
C LEU A 187 -4.81 12.48 -13.24
N PHE A 188 -5.14 11.99 -12.06
CA PHE A 188 -5.93 10.77 -11.90
C PHE A 188 -7.09 11.04 -10.96
N LEU A 189 -8.31 10.99 -11.48
CA LEU A 189 -9.54 11.16 -10.73
C LEU A 189 -10.28 9.83 -10.75
N TYR A 190 -10.73 9.35 -9.59
CA TYR A 190 -11.53 8.15 -9.52
C TYR A 190 -12.71 8.30 -8.57
N TYR A 191 -13.76 7.56 -8.89
CA TYR A 191 -14.90 7.28 -8.02
C TYR A 191 -15.03 5.77 -7.86
N GLN A 192 -15.18 5.31 -6.63
CA GLN A 192 -15.37 3.90 -6.32
C GLN A 192 -16.63 3.71 -5.48
N TYR A 193 -17.45 2.77 -5.87
CA TYR A 193 -18.52 2.22 -5.05
C TYR A 193 -18.10 0.84 -4.55
N SER A 194 -18.34 0.55 -3.27
CA SER A 194 -18.11 -0.76 -2.69
C SER A 194 -19.32 -1.22 -1.88
N ASN A 195 -19.74 -2.46 -2.07
CA ASN A 195 -20.63 -3.18 -1.16
C ASN A 195 -19.79 -4.25 -0.45
N SER A 196 -19.68 -4.15 0.87
CA SER A 196 -18.72 -4.91 1.66
C SER A 196 -19.38 -5.56 2.86
N ASP A 197 -19.33 -6.88 2.93
CA ASP A 197 -19.66 -7.67 4.12
C ASP A 197 -18.42 -7.81 4.97
N LEU A 198 -18.43 -7.22 6.16
CA LEU A 198 -17.32 -7.24 7.11
C LEU A 198 -17.71 -8.01 8.37
N TYR A 199 -16.85 -8.95 8.77
CA TYR A 199 -16.89 -9.56 10.09
C TYR A 199 -16.48 -8.54 11.14
N ARG A 200 -17.27 -8.40 12.20
CA ARG A 200 -16.95 -7.49 13.31
C ARG A 200 -16.44 -8.28 14.52
N PRO A 201 -15.21 -8.00 15.00
CA PRO A 201 -14.72 -8.58 16.23
C PRO A 201 -15.53 -8.06 17.43
N GLY A 202 -15.76 -8.95 18.40
CA GLY A 202 -16.59 -8.71 19.56
C GLY A 202 -16.66 -9.97 20.42
N THR A 203 -17.60 -10.02 21.36
CA THR A 203 -17.85 -11.27 22.09
C THR A 203 -18.34 -12.36 21.13
N PHE A 204 -18.15 -13.63 21.48
CA PHE A 204 -18.61 -14.74 20.62
C PHE A 204 -20.09 -14.61 20.22
N ALA A 205 -20.95 -14.17 21.13
CA ALA A 205 -22.38 -13.97 20.87
C ALA A 205 -22.66 -12.77 19.94
N GLU A 206 -21.80 -11.75 19.91
CA GLU A 206 -21.91 -10.60 19.01
C GLU A 206 -21.38 -10.93 17.61
N SER A 207 -20.35 -11.77 17.53
CA SER A 207 -19.62 -12.06 16.29
C SER A 207 -20.07 -13.33 15.59
N PHE A 208 -20.70 -14.28 16.29
CA PHE A 208 -21.09 -15.57 15.73
C PHE A 208 -22.55 -15.94 16.08
N THR A 209 -23.14 -16.77 15.23
CA THR A 209 -24.38 -17.50 15.49
C THR A 209 -24.10 -19.01 15.47
N VAL A 210 -24.74 -19.74 16.37
CA VAL A 210 -24.78 -21.20 16.32
C VAL A 210 -26.10 -21.59 15.68
N ASN A 211 -26.06 -22.24 14.52
CA ASN A 211 -27.25 -22.67 13.83
C ASN A 211 -27.82 -23.97 14.43
N ALA A 212 -29.02 -24.39 13.98
CA ALA A 212 -29.70 -25.58 14.52
C ALA A 212 -28.89 -26.88 14.35
N SER A 213 -27.97 -26.94 13.39
CA SER A 213 -27.03 -28.05 13.19
C SER A 213 -25.79 -27.99 14.07
N GLY A 214 -25.66 -26.97 14.94
CA GLY A 214 -24.49 -26.76 15.80
C GLY A 214 -23.28 -26.12 15.09
N ALA A 215 -23.40 -25.73 13.83
CA ALA A 215 -22.33 -25.05 13.10
C ALA A 215 -22.30 -23.56 13.47
N ILE A 216 -21.07 -23.07 13.65
CA ILE A 216 -20.77 -21.69 14.03
C ILE A 216 -20.59 -20.88 12.74
N THR A 217 -21.39 -19.83 12.57
CA THR A 217 -21.29 -18.94 11.41
C THR A 217 -21.07 -17.49 11.86
N PRO A 218 -20.18 -16.73 11.20
CA PRO A 218 -19.98 -15.32 11.51
C PRO A 218 -21.21 -14.47 11.20
N LYS A 219 -21.42 -13.42 11.99
CA LYS A 219 -22.37 -12.34 11.71
C LYS A 219 -21.66 -11.26 10.92
N TYR A 220 -22.13 -11.00 9.70
CA TYR A 220 -21.60 -9.93 8.86
C TYR A 220 -22.39 -8.64 9.05
N ARG A 221 -21.70 -7.53 8.79
CA ARG A 221 -22.28 -6.21 8.60
C ARG A 221 -22.05 -5.79 7.16
N ASN A 222 -23.13 -5.38 6.50
CA ASN A 222 -23.04 -4.90 5.13
C ASN A 222 -22.83 -3.39 5.15
N PHE A 223 -21.81 -2.93 4.43
CA PHE A 223 -21.49 -1.51 4.25
C PHE A 223 -21.55 -1.16 2.77
N ASN A 224 -22.31 -0.12 2.41
CA ASN A 224 -22.15 0.52 1.10
C ASN A 224 -21.29 1.76 1.27
N ILE A 225 -20.25 1.88 0.46
CA ILE A 225 -19.24 2.93 0.59
C ILE A 225 -19.04 3.60 -0.75
N HIS A 226 -19.06 4.93 -0.74
CA HIS A 226 -18.80 5.78 -1.89
C HIS A 226 -17.52 6.55 -1.64
N GLU A 227 -16.52 6.35 -2.49
CA GLU A 227 -15.19 6.94 -2.37
C GLU A 227 -14.87 7.79 -3.60
N LEU A 228 -14.08 8.83 -3.37
CA LEU A 228 -13.53 9.67 -4.42
C LEU A 228 -12.06 9.94 -4.10
N GLY A 229 -11.23 9.92 -5.13
CA GLY A 229 -9.87 10.40 -5.00
C GLY A 229 -9.38 11.13 -6.24
N LEU A 230 -8.46 12.06 -6.00
CA LEU A 230 -7.81 12.90 -6.98
C LEU A 230 -6.32 12.92 -6.69
N ASN A 231 -5.52 12.57 -7.70
CA ASN A 231 -4.07 12.75 -7.72
C ASN A 231 -3.74 13.76 -8.82
N LEU A 232 -2.90 14.73 -8.49
CA LEU A 232 -2.38 15.73 -9.41
C LEU A 232 -0.87 15.79 -9.23
N TYR A 233 -0.13 15.81 -10.33
CA TYR A 233 1.30 16.03 -10.28
C TYR A 233 1.80 16.75 -11.52
N GLY A 234 2.96 17.36 -11.39
CA GLY A 234 3.61 18.07 -12.48
C GLY A 234 5.05 18.38 -12.13
N SER A 235 5.84 18.61 -13.17
CA SER A 235 7.24 18.95 -12.99
C SER A 235 7.73 19.90 -14.07
N ILE A 236 8.68 20.77 -13.69
CA ILE A 236 9.27 21.76 -14.58
C ILE A 236 10.78 21.67 -14.45
N GLN A 237 11.46 21.51 -15.60
CA GLN A 237 12.91 21.46 -15.65
C GLN A 237 13.49 22.86 -15.83
N SER A 238 14.53 23.17 -15.05
CA SER A 238 15.35 24.37 -15.21
C SER A 238 16.22 24.24 -16.46
N PRO A 239 16.15 25.19 -17.40
CA PRO A 239 16.95 25.13 -18.64
C PRO A 239 18.45 25.32 -18.40
N TRP A 240 18.86 25.83 -17.24
CA TRP A 240 20.27 26.15 -16.95
C TRP A 240 21.01 25.07 -16.14
N THR A 241 20.29 24.37 -15.27
CA THR A 241 20.89 23.39 -14.35
C THR A 241 20.52 21.96 -14.67
N GLY A 242 19.50 21.75 -15.54
CA GLY A 242 18.88 20.44 -15.74
C GLY A 242 18.11 19.94 -14.52
N ALA A 243 18.12 20.67 -13.40
CA ALA A 243 17.37 20.34 -12.19
C ALA A 243 15.88 20.49 -12.41
N ARG A 244 15.08 19.69 -11.71
CA ARG A 244 13.63 19.64 -11.86
C ARG A 244 12.94 19.99 -10.54
N LEU A 245 11.99 20.91 -10.62
CA LEU A 245 11.03 21.15 -9.55
C LEU A 245 9.79 20.33 -9.87
N ALA A 246 9.51 19.32 -9.06
CA ALA A 246 8.29 18.52 -9.15
C ALA A 246 7.39 18.81 -7.96
N ALA A 247 6.08 18.78 -8.19
CA ALA A 247 5.09 18.92 -7.15
C ALA A 247 3.93 17.96 -7.42
N GLY A 248 3.32 17.47 -6.36
CA GLY A 248 2.15 16.63 -6.45
C GLY A 248 1.25 16.74 -5.23
N GLY A 249 0.03 16.26 -5.38
CA GLY A 249 -0.93 16.20 -4.29
C GLY A 249 -1.99 15.14 -4.53
N LYS A 250 -2.36 14.45 -3.47
CA LYS A 250 -3.38 13.40 -3.46
C LYS A 250 -4.41 13.75 -2.40
N ILE A 251 -5.69 13.72 -2.77
CA ILE A 251 -6.81 13.80 -1.84
C ILE A 251 -7.72 12.62 -2.11
N ALA A 252 -8.07 11.87 -1.08
CA ALA A 252 -8.93 10.71 -1.22
C ALA A 252 -9.78 10.53 0.03
N GLY A 253 -11.00 10.02 -0.13
CA GLY A 253 -11.82 9.67 1.01
C GLY A 253 -13.21 9.19 0.69
N ILE A 254 -13.89 8.78 1.76
CA ILE A 254 -15.28 8.33 1.75
C ILE A 254 -16.22 9.54 1.75
N ILE A 255 -16.99 9.69 0.66
CA ILE A 255 -18.02 10.72 0.50
C ILE A 255 -19.22 10.41 1.38
N SER A 256 -19.70 9.18 1.29
CA SER A 256 -20.84 8.69 2.03
C SER A 256 -20.72 7.19 2.23
N TRP A 257 -21.29 6.71 3.33
CA TRP A 257 -21.44 5.29 3.59
C TRP A 257 -22.75 5.05 4.32
N ASP A 258 -23.28 3.84 4.19
CA ASP A 258 -24.39 3.35 4.99
C ASP A 258 -24.14 1.90 5.42
N THR A 259 -25.01 1.40 6.29
CA THR A 259 -24.93 0.03 6.79
C THR A 259 -26.33 -0.51 7.08
N ASP A 260 -26.47 -1.84 7.02
CA ASP A 260 -27.69 -2.55 7.38
C ASP A 260 -28.09 -2.36 8.85
N ALA A 261 -27.12 -2.13 9.73
CA ALA A 261 -27.32 -1.87 11.15
C ALA A 261 -27.20 -0.37 11.49
N LYS A 262 -28.31 0.38 11.52
CA LYS A 262 -28.33 1.86 11.70
C LYS A 262 -27.59 2.44 12.92
N GLN A 263 -27.25 1.63 13.92
CA GLN A 263 -26.48 2.07 15.09
C GLN A 263 -24.97 1.93 14.91
N ASP A 264 -24.53 1.26 13.84
CA ASP A 264 -23.12 0.99 13.60
C ASP A 264 -22.41 2.22 13.04
N THR A 265 -21.15 2.35 13.47
CA THR A 265 -20.19 3.31 12.95
C THR A 265 -19.30 2.64 11.91
N LEU A 266 -18.80 3.39 10.95
CA LEU A 266 -17.81 2.88 10.00
C LEU A 266 -16.57 2.36 10.74
N ASP A 267 -16.16 1.14 10.38
CA ASP A 267 -15.00 0.46 10.94
C ASP A 267 -13.68 1.09 10.46
N SER A 268 -12.64 1.06 11.30
CA SER A 268 -11.30 1.55 10.94
C SER A 268 -10.64 0.72 9.84
N TYR A 269 -11.13 -0.49 9.57
CA TYR A 269 -10.77 -1.29 8.40
C TYR A 269 -10.89 -0.50 7.09
N TYR A 270 -11.84 0.43 6.99
CA TYR A 270 -12.06 1.25 5.79
C TYR A 270 -11.29 2.58 5.80
N TYR A 271 -10.41 2.82 6.78
CA TYR A 271 -9.65 4.06 6.81
C TYR A 271 -8.52 4.03 5.78
N HIS A 272 -8.33 5.14 5.09
CA HIS A 272 -7.19 5.34 4.20
C HIS A 272 -5.99 5.80 5.02
N ALA A 273 -4.82 5.25 4.72
CA ALA A 273 -3.56 5.65 5.32
C ALA A 273 -2.89 6.78 4.54
N VAL A 274 -2.15 7.64 5.25
CA VAL A 274 -1.23 8.62 4.66
C VAL A 274 0.19 8.25 5.05
N PHE A 275 1.05 8.12 4.04
CA PHE A 275 2.47 7.82 4.24
C PHE A 275 3.30 9.08 3.98
N LEU A 276 3.90 9.59 5.04
CA LEU A 276 4.90 10.66 4.98
C LEU A 276 6.28 10.05 5.26
N GLU A 277 7.29 10.42 4.46
CA GLU A 277 8.58 9.73 4.47
C GLU A 277 9.28 9.76 5.83
N GLY A 278 9.12 10.84 6.59
CA GLY A 278 9.70 11.01 7.92
C GLY A 278 8.95 10.31 9.05
N TYR A 279 7.82 9.67 8.77
CA TYR A 279 6.98 9.03 9.77
C TYR A 279 7.07 7.51 9.64
N PRO A 280 6.98 6.76 10.76
CA PRO A 280 6.79 5.33 10.67
C PRO A 280 5.45 5.04 9.99
N TYR A 281 5.36 3.96 9.22
CA TYR A 281 4.09 3.57 8.58
C TYR A 281 3.02 3.18 9.60
N LEU A 282 3.45 2.49 10.66
CA LEU A 282 2.62 1.96 11.72
C LEU A 282 2.93 2.63 13.05
N ARG A 283 1.90 2.97 13.82
CA ARG A 283 2.00 3.46 15.20
C ARG A 283 1.96 2.32 16.21
N SER A 284 1.17 1.30 15.91
CA SER A 284 1.04 0.02 16.61
C SER A 284 0.95 -1.09 15.55
N SER A 285 0.87 -2.37 15.95
CA SER A 285 0.68 -3.48 15.01
C SER A 285 -0.54 -3.30 14.11
N GLU A 286 -1.58 -2.66 14.63
CA GLU A 286 -2.91 -2.57 14.01
C GLU A 286 -3.21 -1.22 13.35
N ASP A 287 -2.54 -0.16 13.82
CA ASP A 287 -2.84 1.20 13.41
C ASP A 287 -1.72 1.77 12.55
N TYR A 288 -2.11 2.21 11.35
CA TYR A 288 -1.31 3.17 10.61
C TYR A 288 -1.07 4.44 11.44
N THR A 289 0.11 5.04 11.27
CA THR A 289 0.47 6.27 11.98
C THR A 289 -0.48 7.42 11.68
N LEU A 290 -0.91 7.51 10.41
CA LEU A 290 -1.87 8.49 9.94
C LEU A 290 -2.93 7.75 9.12
N ALA A 291 -4.14 7.64 9.65
CA ALA A 291 -5.26 7.05 8.93
C ALA A 291 -6.60 7.70 9.30
N GLY A 292 -7.52 7.70 8.34
CA GLY A 292 -8.87 8.19 8.53
C GLY A 292 -9.76 7.95 7.32
N THR A 293 -11.02 8.35 7.42
CA THR A 293 -11.99 8.24 6.30
C THR A 293 -11.63 9.12 5.12
N LYS A 294 -10.77 10.12 5.34
CA LYS A 294 -10.34 11.13 4.36
C LYS A 294 -8.88 11.44 4.60
N THR A 295 -8.18 11.69 3.50
CA THR A 295 -6.74 11.88 3.47
C THR A 295 -6.39 12.95 2.47
N ALA A 296 -5.33 13.70 2.78
CA ALA A 296 -4.72 14.64 1.87
C ALA A 296 -3.21 14.59 2.08
N ILE A 297 -2.45 14.62 0.99
CA ILE A 297 -1.00 14.78 0.98
C ILE A 297 -0.63 15.75 -0.13
N ALA A 298 0.34 16.60 0.11
CA ALA A 298 0.96 17.47 -0.87
C ALA A 298 2.47 17.39 -0.70
N GLU A 299 3.19 17.35 -1.81
CA GLU A 299 4.63 17.22 -1.81
C GLU A 299 5.31 18.03 -2.90
N VAL A 300 6.53 18.47 -2.61
CA VAL A 300 7.39 19.23 -3.50
C VAL A 300 8.78 18.65 -3.42
N HIS A 301 9.37 18.45 -4.60
CA HIS A 301 10.67 17.83 -4.81
C HIS A 301 11.54 18.73 -5.68
N TYR A 302 12.79 18.92 -5.27
CA TYR A 302 13.82 19.57 -6.06
C TYR A 302 14.90 18.55 -6.40
N LEU A 303 14.83 18.04 -7.63
CA LEU A 303 15.70 16.98 -8.14
C LEU A 303 16.86 17.60 -8.92
N PHE A 304 18.06 17.48 -8.36
CA PHE A 304 19.30 17.94 -8.98
C PHE A 304 20.06 16.75 -9.59
N PRO A 305 20.34 16.74 -10.91
CA PRO A 305 21.18 15.71 -11.51
C PRO A 305 22.64 15.92 -11.09
N ILE A 306 23.18 14.99 -10.29
CA ILE A 306 24.64 14.97 -10.02
C ILE A 306 25.37 14.59 -11.30
N TYR A 307 24.85 13.57 -11.98
CA TYR A 307 25.16 13.28 -13.38
C TYR A 307 23.93 12.67 -14.03
N ASP A 308 23.78 12.91 -15.32
CA ASP A 308 22.72 12.35 -16.14
C ASP A 308 23.33 11.75 -17.40
N ASP A 309 22.81 10.60 -17.82
CA ASP A 309 23.29 9.81 -18.96
C ASP A 309 24.80 9.47 -18.93
N TRP A 310 25.34 9.20 -17.74
CA TRP A 310 26.68 8.68 -17.51
C TRP A 310 26.76 7.20 -17.91
N ARG A 311 26.83 6.92 -19.22
CA ARG A 311 26.82 5.55 -19.79
C ARG A 311 28.11 4.76 -19.52
N LYS A 312 28.40 4.44 -18.27
CA LYS A 312 29.54 3.61 -17.87
C LYS A 312 29.06 2.29 -17.29
N SER A 313 29.76 1.22 -17.66
CA SER A 313 29.46 -0.12 -17.18
C SER A 313 30.72 -0.83 -16.71
N ALA A 314 30.55 -1.64 -15.67
CA ALA A 314 31.55 -2.52 -15.11
C ALA A 314 30.89 -3.89 -14.86
N TRP A 315 31.37 -4.93 -15.55
CA TRP A 315 30.78 -6.27 -15.51
C TRP A 315 29.27 -6.23 -15.80
N ILE A 316 28.43 -6.85 -14.98
CA ILE A 316 26.98 -6.89 -15.17
C ILE A 316 26.26 -5.59 -14.78
N PHE A 317 26.98 -4.58 -14.27
CA PHE A 317 26.38 -3.35 -13.73
C PHE A 317 26.70 -2.15 -14.62
N GLY A 318 25.67 -1.49 -15.14
CA GLY A 318 25.75 -0.21 -15.81
C GLY A 318 25.09 0.87 -14.97
N THR A 319 25.76 1.99 -14.75
CA THR A 319 25.14 3.18 -14.12
C THR A 319 24.71 4.13 -15.22
N ARG A 320 23.62 4.87 -15.01
CA ARG A 320 23.11 5.83 -15.99
C ARG A 320 22.98 7.23 -15.39
N SER A 321 22.21 7.39 -14.33
CA SER A 321 21.94 8.71 -13.77
C SER A 321 21.93 8.66 -12.24
N LEU A 322 22.33 9.75 -11.61
CA LEU A 322 22.28 9.94 -10.17
C LEU A 322 21.67 11.30 -9.87
N TYR A 323 20.58 11.28 -9.12
CA TYR A 323 19.86 12.46 -8.69
C TYR A 323 19.96 12.62 -7.19
N PHE A 324 20.12 13.86 -6.77
CA PHE A 324 19.91 14.30 -5.40
C PHE A 324 18.55 15.00 -5.34
N ASP A 325 17.64 14.46 -4.56
CA ASP A 325 16.27 14.96 -4.41
C ASP A 325 16.10 15.57 -3.01
N LEU A 326 15.81 16.86 -2.95
CA LEU A 326 15.36 17.52 -1.73
C LEU A 326 13.84 17.58 -1.71
N PHE A 327 13.21 17.13 -0.65
CA PHE A 327 11.75 17.09 -0.59
C PHE A 327 11.16 17.66 0.69
N ALA A 328 9.93 18.15 0.54
CA ALA A 328 9.05 18.53 1.63
C ALA A 328 7.65 17.98 1.35
N GLN A 329 7.05 17.37 2.37
CA GLN A 329 5.71 16.81 2.34
C GLN A 329 4.88 17.39 3.47
N MET A 330 3.60 17.59 3.20
CA MET A 330 2.59 17.76 4.24
C MET A 330 1.44 16.80 3.99
N GLY A 331 0.86 16.25 5.05
CA GLY A 331 -0.30 15.39 4.93
C GLY A 331 -1.17 15.41 6.18
N ALA A 332 -2.40 14.94 6.03
CA ALA A 332 -3.35 14.81 7.13
C ALA A 332 -4.36 13.71 6.82
N ALA A 333 -4.86 13.08 7.88
CA ALA A 333 -5.97 12.12 7.81
C ALA A 333 -7.05 12.51 8.82
N TRP A 334 -8.33 12.44 8.44
CA TRP A 334 -9.43 12.88 9.31
C TRP A 334 -10.75 12.13 9.09
N ASN A 335 -11.59 12.18 10.14
CA ASN A 335 -12.89 11.50 10.20
C ASN A 335 -14.09 12.45 10.26
N SER A 336 -13.86 13.77 10.26
CA SER A 336 -14.92 14.78 10.28
C SER A 336 -15.45 15.07 8.86
N LYS A 337 -16.05 16.25 8.67
CA LYS A 337 -16.59 16.70 7.37
C LYS A 337 -15.48 16.78 6.32
N TRP A 338 -15.86 16.69 5.04
CA TRP A 338 -14.92 16.83 3.93
C TRP A 338 -14.17 18.16 3.94
N ILE A 339 -14.89 19.23 4.25
CA ILE A 339 -14.30 20.56 4.43
C ILE A 339 -14.55 20.96 5.87
N ASP A 340 -13.49 20.94 6.66
CA ASP A 340 -13.49 21.30 8.08
C ASP A 340 -12.57 22.52 8.26
N THR A 341 -13.10 23.71 7.99
CA THR A 341 -12.33 24.96 7.94
C THR A 341 -11.59 25.24 9.25
N GLU A 342 -12.18 24.90 10.39
CA GLU A 342 -11.56 25.07 11.70
C GLU A 342 -10.30 24.20 11.83
N LYS A 343 -10.36 22.94 11.40
CA LYS A 343 -9.18 22.07 11.39
C LYS A 343 -8.15 22.48 10.34
N PHE A 344 -8.58 22.83 9.14
CA PHE A 344 -7.67 23.12 8.03
C PHE A 344 -6.86 24.40 8.22
N THR A 345 -7.35 25.32 9.05
CA THR A 345 -6.63 26.54 9.43
C THR A 345 -5.67 26.34 10.62
N ASP A 346 -5.80 25.24 11.37
CA ASP A 346 -4.86 24.91 12.46
C ASP A 346 -3.58 24.29 11.89
N HIS A 347 -2.44 24.94 12.14
CA HIS A 347 -1.14 24.46 11.66
C HIS A 347 -0.73 23.09 12.25
N ARG A 348 -1.36 22.66 13.36
CA ARG A 348 -1.09 21.38 14.03
C ARG A 348 -1.77 20.21 13.31
N PHE A 349 -2.83 20.49 12.56
CA PHE A 349 -3.55 19.47 11.80
C PHE A 349 -2.71 18.85 10.68
N TRP A 350 -1.76 19.62 10.13
CA TRP A 350 -0.92 19.19 9.02
C TRP A 350 0.40 18.59 9.51
N ASP A 351 0.54 17.29 9.34
CA ASP A 351 1.79 16.58 9.57
C ASP A 351 2.79 16.90 8.47
N ARG A 352 4.01 17.23 8.87
CA ARG A 352 5.05 17.70 7.94
C ARG A 352 6.28 16.81 7.99
N SER A 353 6.85 16.55 6.83
CA SER A 353 8.07 15.76 6.66
C SER A 353 9.00 16.50 5.70
N VAL A 354 10.29 16.49 6.01
CA VAL A 354 11.32 17.04 5.12
C VAL A 354 12.48 16.07 5.05
N GLY A 355 13.18 16.04 3.93
CA GLY A 355 14.31 15.15 3.80
C GLY A 355 15.01 15.29 2.47
N PHE A 356 15.90 14.33 2.24
CA PHE A 356 16.53 14.18 0.94
C PHE A 356 16.68 12.72 0.56
N SER A 357 16.79 12.47 -0.74
CA SER A 357 16.98 11.15 -1.30
C SER A 357 18.11 11.18 -2.33
N LEU A 358 18.98 10.17 -2.28
CA LEU A 358 19.92 9.87 -3.36
C LEU A 358 19.31 8.77 -4.21
N ARG A 359 19.07 9.05 -5.49
CA ARG A 359 18.39 8.15 -6.42
C ARG A 359 19.30 7.81 -7.58
N MET A 360 19.62 6.54 -7.76
CA MET A 360 20.56 6.07 -8.77
C MET A 360 19.88 5.11 -9.73
N SER A 361 19.98 5.41 -11.02
CA SER A 361 19.48 4.60 -12.13
C SER A 361 20.59 3.73 -12.63
N ASN A 362 20.36 2.42 -12.66
CA ASN A 362 21.31 1.44 -13.13
C ASN A 362 20.62 0.44 -14.07
N LYS A 363 21.44 -0.34 -14.76
CA LYS A 363 21.03 -1.49 -15.57
C LYS A 363 21.87 -2.71 -15.18
N LEU A 364 21.21 -3.80 -14.80
CA LEU A 364 21.79 -5.13 -14.70
C LEU A 364 21.79 -5.81 -16.07
N PHE A 365 22.87 -6.54 -16.38
CA PHE A 365 23.06 -7.21 -17.67
C PHE A 365 22.81 -6.30 -18.88
N TYR A 366 23.10 -5.00 -18.72
CA TYR A 366 22.95 -3.94 -19.73
C TYR A 366 21.52 -3.64 -20.20
N SER A 367 20.51 -4.39 -19.78
CA SER A 367 19.12 -4.22 -20.24
C SER A 367 18.09 -4.19 -19.12
N VAL A 368 18.33 -4.83 -17.98
CA VAL A 368 17.37 -4.94 -16.87
C VAL A 368 17.49 -3.69 -16.00
N PRO A 369 16.46 -2.84 -15.86
CA PRO A 369 16.54 -1.66 -15.00
C PRO A 369 16.76 -2.06 -13.53
N LEU A 370 17.61 -1.32 -12.84
CA LEU A 370 17.91 -1.46 -11.43
C LEU A 370 18.07 -0.08 -10.80
N ASP A 371 17.06 0.34 -10.07
CA ASP A 371 17.05 1.61 -9.36
C ASP A 371 17.35 1.39 -7.90
N ILE A 372 18.18 2.26 -7.35
CA ILE A 372 18.57 2.24 -5.94
C ILE A 372 18.30 3.61 -5.36
N SER A 373 17.63 3.70 -4.23
CA SER A 373 17.51 4.95 -3.48
C SER A 373 17.80 4.78 -2.00
N VAL A 374 18.38 5.84 -1.43
CA VAL A 374 18.54 6.02 0.01
C VAL A 374 17.86 7.33 0.36
N THR A 375 16.87 7.28 1.24
CA THR A 375 16.09 8.44 1.68
C THR A 375 16.31 8.67 3.17
N LEU A 376 16.73 9.88 3.53
CA LEU A 376 16.81 10.34 4.91
C LEU A 376 15.71 11.38 5.13
N ALA A 377 14.78 11.07 6.01
CA ALA A 377 13.58 11.86 6.24
C ALA A 377 13.36 12.18 7.71
N ARG A 378 12.85 13.38 7.99
CA ARG A 378 12.55 13.86 9.34
C ARG A 378 11.10 14.31 9.43
N GLY A 379 10.34 13.65 10.30
CA GLY A 379 9.01 14.10 10.72
C GLY A 379 9.14 15.29 11.67
N LEU A 380 8.42 16.38 11.35
CA LEU A 380 8.46 17.64 12.09
C LEU A 380 7.32 17.79 13.10
N SER A 381 6.22 17.07 12.90
CA SER A 381 5.04 17.06 13.76
C SER A 381 5.05 15.85 14.71
N ARG A 382 4.09 15.80 15.63
CA ARG A 382 3.95 14.71 16.61
C ARG A 382 3.09 13.60 16.02
N ILE A 383 3.21 12.40 16.58
CA ILE A 383 2.35 11.27 16.24
C ILE A 383 1.43 10.90 17.39
N GLY A 384 0.24 10.39 17.06
CA GLY A 384 -0.74 9.91 18.04
C GLY A 384 -1.42 11.03 18.83
N GLU A 385 -1.71 12.15 18.17
CA GLU A 385 -2.54 13.21 18.75
C GLU A 385 -4.01 12.76 18.85
N ASN A 386 -4.71 13.26 19.87
CA ASN A 386 -6.14 13.00 20.05
C ASN A 386 -6.98 13.80 19.05
N LYS A 387 -8.30 13.53 18.99
CA LYS A 387 -9.26 14.19 18.08
C LYS A 387 -9.23 15.73 18.14
N ASP A 388 -8.82 16.30 19.26
CA ASP A 388 -8.69 17.73 19.53
C ASP A 388 -7.27 18.30 19.25
N LEU A 389 -6.42 17.56 18.52
CA LEU A 389 -5.03 17.94 18.21
C LEU A 389 -4.20 18.23 19.47
N SER A 390 -4.49 17.46 20.53
CA SER A 390 -3.83 17.54 21.83
C SER A 390 -3.12 16.22 22.16
N GLY A 391 -2.01 16.31 22.88
CA GLY A 391 -1.17 15.16 23.19
C GLY A 391 -0.14 14.87 22.10
N GLY A 392 0.08 13.57 21.83
CA GLY A 392 1.07 13.07 20.87
C GLY A 392 2.50 13.01 21.39
N ARG A 393 3.29 12.09 20.81
CA ARG A 393 4.73 11.95 21.08
C ARG A 393 5.54 12.52 19.92
N LYS A 394 6.62 13.22 20.22
CA LYS A 394 7.59 13.64 19.20
C LYS A 394 8.36 12.40 18.73
N LEU A 395 8.63 12.32 17.44
CA LEU A 395 9.50 11.27 16.89
C LEU A 395 10.92 11.50 17.39
N ASN A 396 11.56 10.42 17.84
CA ASN A 396 12.97 10.45 18.24
C ASN A 396 13.83 10.38 16.97
N PRO A 397 14.75 11.33 16.76
CA PRO A 397 15.71 11.23 15.69
C PRO A 397 16.61 10.00 15.86
N ILE A 398 17.06 9.44 14.75
CA ILE A 398 18.08 8.39 14.69
C ILE A 398 19.42 9.07 14.92
N ASP A 399 20.15 8.64 15.95
CA ASP A 399 21.48 9.14 16.23
C ASP A 399 22.45 8.68 15.13
N LEU A 400 23.02 9.66 14.42
CA LEU A 400 24.00 9.44 13.35
C LEU A 400 25.26 10.23 13.72
N PRO A 401 26.43 9.58 13.87
CA PRO A 401 27.64 10.19 14.44
C PRO A 401 28.13 11.48 13.77
N TRP A 402 27.72 11.74 12.52
CA TRP A 402 28.16 12.89 11.72
C TRP A 402 27.04 13.88 11.37
N ILE A 403 25.81 13.66 11.86
CA ILE A 403 24.65 14.50 11.57
C ILE A 403 24.12 15.08 12.89
N PRO A 404 24.08 16.42 13.05
CA PRO A 404 23.54 17.03 14.25
C PRO A 404 22.10 16.59 14.52
N GLU A 405 21.73 16.36 15.79
CA GLU A 405 20.36 15.97 16.19
C GLU A 405 19.26 16.91 15.68
N SER A 406 19.60 18.19 15.41
CA SER A 406 18.67 19.18 14.86
C SER A 406 18.24 18.90 13.41
N VAL A 407 19.04 18.11 12.67
CA VAL A 407 18.78 17.71 11.28
C VAL A 407 18.78 16.19 11.08
N ALA A 408 19.08 15.42 12.13
CA ALA A 408 19.03 13.96 12.12
C ALA A 408 17.65 13.45 11.65
N PRO A 409 17.63 12.41 10.80
CA PRO A 409 16.40 11.82 10.28
C PRO A 409 15.66 11.06 11.38
N THR A 410 14.34 10.97 11.28
CA THR A 410 13.52 10.07 12.09
C THR A 410 13.28 8.75 11.38
N ARG A 411 13.53 8.69 10.07
CA ARG A 411 13.41 7.48 9.24
C ARG A 411 14.47 7.47 8.15
N ILE A 412 15.05 6.28 7.95
CA ILE A 412 15.95 5.97 6.85
C ILE A 412 15.26 4.91 6.01
N ASN A 413 15.07 5.17 4.72
CA ASN A 413 14.49 4.22 3.78
C ASN A 413 15.53 3.84 2.73
N PHE A 414 15.62 2.56 2.40
CA PHE A 414 16.48 2.03 1.36
C PHE A 414 15.64 1.19 0.41
N THR A 415 15.60 1.62 -0.85
CA THR A 415 14.78 0.97 -1.87
C THR A 415 15.68 0.45 -2.99
N ILE A 416 15.42 -0.79 -3.41
CA ILE A 416 15.95 -1.36 -4.65
C ILE A 416 14.76 -1.82 -5.49
N GLY A 417 14.70 -1.40 -6.75
CA GLY A 417 13.58 -1.71 -7.64
C GLY A 417 14.03 -1.90 -9.09
N MET A 418 13.16 -2.44 -9.93
CA MET A 418 13.38 -2.56 -11.37
C MET A 418 12.50 -1.54 -12.10
N GLY A 419 12.70 -0.25 -11.79
CA GLY A 419 11.80 0.85 -12.07
C GLY A 419 11.27 1.47 -10.77
N PHE A 420 11.50 2.77 -10.57
CA PHE A 420 10.85 3.54 -9.51
C PHE A 420 9.63 4.27 -10.05
N VAL A 421 8.49 4.08 -9.38
CA VAL A 421 7.35 4.98 -9.50
C VAL A 421 7.56 6.10 -8.50
N ASN A 422 7.56 7.35 -8.95
CA ASN A 422 7.66 8.48 -8.04
C ASN A 422 6.44 8.50 -7.10
N SER A 423 6.66 8.76 -5.81
CA SER A 423 5.59 8.79 -4.82
C SER A 423 4.48 9.79 -5.14
N TRP A 424 4.81 10.87 -5.87
CA TRP A 424 3.86 11.92 -6.28
C TRP A 424 3.06 11.56 -7.51
N GLN A 425 3.54 10.63 -8.33
CA GLN A 425 2.91 10.26 -9.60
C GLN A 425 1.69 9.34 -9.41
#